data_AF-A0A1E3VM86-F1
#
_entry.id   AF-A0A1E3VM86-F1
#
_cell.length_a   1.000
_cell.length_b   1.000
_cell.length_c   1.000
_cell.angle_alpha   90.00
_cell.angle_beta   90.00
_cell.angle_gamma   90.00
#
_symmetry.space_group_name_H-M   'P 1'
#
loop_
_entity.id
_entity.type
_entity.pdbx_description
1 polymer ?
#
loop_
_entity_poly.entity_id
_entity_poly.type
_entity_poly.pdbx_seq_one_letter_code
_entity_poly.pdbx_strand_id
1 'polypeptide(L)'
;MSGDTEVYFYHLESRTLEQVLPALLERSLERGWRAAVQAASLERVEALNTLLWTYREDSFLPHGADADGAPAAQPVYLTDEDSNPNEANVRFLVDGASLDDLGGYARVVHIFDGHDPDAVARAREAWAAAKDQGLSVSYWQQDEGGRWQQKA
;
A
#
# COMPACT_ATOMS: atom_id res chain seq x y z
N MET A 1 -20.93 -0.20 -3.11
CA MET A 1 -20.95 -1.67 -3.09
C MET A 1 -20.01 -2.10 -1.98
N SER A 2 -20.55 -2.49 -0.82
CA SER A 2 -19.75 -3.10 0.24
C SER A 2 -19.54 -4.56 -0.11
N GLY A 3 -18.56 -4.81 -0.99
CA GLY A 3 -17.91 -6.13 -1.01
C GLY A 3 -17.03 -6.24 0.23
N ASP A 4 -16.83 -7.44 0.73
CA ASP A 4 -15.92 -7.68 1.85
C ASP A 4 -14.52 -7.20 1.50
N THR A 5 -13.84 -6.53 2.44
CA THR A 5 -12.47 -6.05 2.22
C THR A 5 -11.54 -7.23 1.97
N GLU A 6 -10.76 -7.16 0.89
CA GLU A 6 -9.69 -8.12 0.63
C GLU A 6 -8.35 -7.61 1.18
N VAL A 7 -7.56 -8.48 1.78
CA VAL A 7 -6.23 -8.13 2.32
C VAL A 7 -5.14 -8.86 1.53
N TYR A 8 -4.23 -8.09 0.94
CA TYR A 8 -3.16 -8.58 0.09
C TYR A 8 -1.83 -8.39 0.80
N PHE A 9 -0.98 -9.41 0.75
CA PHE A 9 0.36 -9.40 1.34
C PHE A 9 1.38 -9.57 0.24
N TYR A 10 2.12 -8.51 -0.07
CA TYR A 10 3.13 -8.46 -1.12
C TYR A 10 4.53 -8.49 -0.49
N HIS A 11 5.19 -9.62 -0.69
CA HIS A 11 6.53 -9.90 -0.20
C HIS A 11 7.55 -9.58 -1.29
N LEU A 12 8.33 -8.54 -1.03
CA LEU A 12 9.39 -8.07 -1.90
C LEU A 12 10.62 -8.95 -1.74
N GLU A 13 11.14 -9.46 -2.85
CA GLU A 13 12.41 -10.21 -2.90
C GLU A 13 13.36 -9.46 -3.84
N SER A 14 13.11 -9.53 -5.15
CA SER A 14 14.02 -8.94 -6.14
C SER A 14 13.98 -7.42 -6.31
N ARG A 15 12.89 -6.74 -5.89
CA ARG A 15 12.66 -5.30 -6.12
C ARG A 15 12.29 -4.57 -4.84
N THR A 16 12.73 -3.32 -4.71
CA THR A 16 12.40 -2.49 -3.55
C THR A 16 10.97 -1.96 -3.61
N LEU A 17 10.49 -1.43 -2.48
CA LEU A 17 9.19 -0.76 -2.39
C LEU A 17 9.09 0.37 -3.43
N GLU A 18 10.13 1.19 -3.54
CA GLU A 18 10.19 2.35 -4.42
C GLU A 18 10.07 1.97 -5.90
N GLN A 19 10.53 0.76 -6.27
CA GLN A 19 10.42 0.24 -7.63
C GLN A 19 9.05 -0.38 -7.94
N VAL A 20 8.29 -0.76 -6.91
CA VAL A 20 7.03 -1.51 -7.03
C VAL A 20 5.82 -0.61 -6.85
N LEU A 21 5.85 0.26 -5.84
CA LEU A 21 4.73 1.08 -5.41
C LEU A 21 4.14 1.92 -6.56
N PRO A 22 4.93 2.61 -7.42
CA PRO A 22 4.36 3.44 -8.49
C PRO A 22 3.48 2.64 -9.44
N ALA A 23 3.92 1.44 -9.86
CA ALA A 23 3.16 0.59 -10.76
C ALA A 23 1.86 0.06 -10.15
N LEU A 24 1.81 -0.14 -8.83
CA LEU A 24 0.58 -0.54 -8.12
C LEU A 24 -0.41 0.62 -8.01
N LEU A 25 0.10 1.83 -7.79
CA LEU A 25 -0.71 3.05 -7.75
C LEU A 25 -1.27 3.38 -9.14
N GLU A 26 -0.46 3.29 -10.20
CA GLU A 26 -0.91 3.44 -11.60
C GLU A 26 -2.08 2.49 -11.90
N ARG A 27 -1.93 1.19 -11.60
CA ARG A 27 -2.98 0.19 -11.81
C ARG A 27 -4.25 0.46 -10.99
N SER A 28 -4.11 1.07 -9.82
CA SER A 28 -5.26 1.46 -8.99
C SER A 28 -6.03 2.60 -9.66
N LEU A 29 -5.32 3.63 -10.13
CA LEU A 29 -5.92 4.75 -10.85
C LEU A 29 -6.53 4.32 -12.20
N GLU A 30 -5.89 3.40 -12.94
CA GLU A 30 -6.41 2.82 -14.18
C GLU A 30 -7.74 2.08 -13.97
N ARG A 31 -7.95 1.51 -12.76
CA ARG A 31 -9.22 0.91 -12.35
C ARG A 31 -10.29 1.94 -11.97
N GLY A 32 -9.94 3.22 -11.92
CA GLY A 32 -10.78 4.29 -11.40
C GLY A 32 -10.84 4.32 -9.87
N TRP A 33 -9.89 3.68 -9.18
CA TRP A 33 -9.81 3.69 -7.73
C TRP A 33 -8.97 4.85 -7.22
N ARG A 34 -9.31 5.32 -6.01
CA ARG A 34 -8.47 6.21 -5.22
C ARG A 34 -7.60 5.40 -4.27
N ALA A 35 -6.38 5.84 -4.01
CA ALA A 35 -5.43 5.14 -3.16
C ALA A 35 -4.99 5.99 -1.97
N ALA A 36 -4.74 5.34 -0.84
CA ALA A 36 -4.03 5.92 0.30
C ALA A 36 -2.78 5.08 0.56
N VAL A 37 -1.62 5.72 0.74
CA VAL A 37 -0.36 5.09 1.14
C VAL A 37 -0.06 5.53 2.56
N GLN A 38 -0.06 4.58 3.50
CA GLN A 38 0.32 4.82 4.88
C GLN A 38 1.74 4.31 5.13
N ALA A 39 2.63 5.20 5.55
CA ALA A 39 3.97 4.85 6.02
C ALA A 39 4.05 4.93 7.55
N ALA A 40 5.10 4.39 8.14
CA ALA A 40 5.27 4.37 9.60
C ALA A 40 5.72 5.73 10.21
N SER A 41 6.09 6.70 9.38
CA SER A 41 6.52 8.03 9.83
C SER A 41 6.37 9.08 8.74
N LEU A 42 6.22 10.34 9.16
CA LEU A 42 6.23 11.51 8.27
C LEU A 42 7.48 11.59 7.38
N GLU A 43 8.66 11.23 7.90
CA GLU A 43 9.91 11.19 7.11
C GLU A 43 9.77 10.23 5.90
N ARG A 44 9.14 9.08 6.10
CA ARG A 44 8.87 8.13 5.02
C ARG A 44 7.78 8.62 4.07
N VAL A 45 6.77 9.31 4.57
CA VAL A 45 5.77 9.99 3.72
C VAL A 45 6.45 10.98 2.78
N GLU A 46 7.33 11.85 3.28
CA GLU A 46 8.06 12.84 2.48
C GLU A 46 8.99 12.19 1.44
N ALA A 47 9.69 11.13 1.81
CA ALA A 47 10.53 10.36 0.91
C ALA A 47 9.75 9.75 -0.25
N LEU A 48 8.59 9.15 0.05
CA LEU A 48 7.71 8.57 -0.97
C LEU A 48 7.05 9.65 -1.84
N ASN A 49 6.65 10.79 -1.28
CA ASN A 49 6.10 11.93 -2.02
C ASN A 49 7.13 12.41 -3.06
N THR A 50 8.39 12.61 -2.64
CA THR A 50 9.48 13.01 -3.54
C THR A 50 9.74 11.99 -4.64
N LEU A 51 9.78 10.70 -4.29
CA LEU A 51 9.99 9.61 -5.24
C LEU A 51 8.90 9.59 -6.32
N LEU A 52 7.63 9.70 -5.94
CA LEU A 52 6.50 9.57 -6.87
C LEU A 52 6.45 10.70 -7.90
N TRP A 53 7.15 11.82 -7.67
CA TRP A 53 7.37 12.85 -8.70
C TRP A 53 8.47 12.54 -9.71
N THR A 54 9.42 11.64 -9.37
CA THR A 54 10.67 11.46 -10.13
C THR A 54 10.90 10.03 -10.61
N TYR A 55 9.99 9.09 -10.31
CA TYR A 55 10.17 7.67 -10.61
C TYR A 55 10.27 7.34 -12.10
N ARG A 56 9.71 8.16 -12.99
CA ARG A 56 9.84 8.05 -14.46
C ARG A 56 9.65 9.44 -15.08
N GLU A 57 10.47 9.80 -16.06
CA GLU A 57 10.43 11.14 -16.68
C GLU A 57 9.07 11.47 -17.34
N ASP A 58 8.39 10.48 -17.91
CA ASP A 58 7.10 10.61 -18.58
C ASP A 58 5.91 10.03 -17.78
N SER A 59 6.01 9.95 -16.45
CA SER A 59 4.85 9.61 -15.61
C SER A 59 4.18 10.85 -15.00
N PHE A 60 2.86 10.78 -14.89
CA PHE A 60 2.11 11.69 -14.05
C PHE A 60 1.20 10.87 -13.14
N LEU A 61 1.58 10.83 -11.86
CA LEU A 61 0.81 10.16 -10.82
C LEU A 61 0.29 11.25 -9.89
N PRO A 62 -0.97 11.70 -10.00
CA PRO A 62 -1.48 12.79 -9.17
C PRO A 62 -1.57 12.35 -7.71
N HIS A 63 -0.71 12.90 -6.87
CA HIS A 63 -0.62 12.58 -5.46
C HIS A 63 -0.32 13.81 -4.59
N GLY A 64 -0.56 13.67 -3.29
CA GLY A 64 -0.16 14.65 -2.28
C GLY A 64 -0.23 14.06 -0.87
N ALA A 65 0.39 14.76 0.07
CA ALA A 65 0.37 14.44 1.49
C ALA A 65 -0.40 15.51 2.29
N ASP A 66 -0.52 15.35 3.61
CA ASP A 66 -1.22 16.32 4.48
C ASP A 66 -0.69 17.76 4.30
N ALA A 67 0.65 17.90 4.16
CA ALA A 67 1.32 19.18 3.95
C ALA A 67 0.90 19.92 2.67
N ASP A 68 0.40 19.21 1.65
CA ASP A 68 -0.06 19.79 0.39
C ASP A 68 -1.50 20.33 0.47
N GLY A 69 -2.23 19.99 1.54
CA GLY A 69 -3.60 20.36 1.78
C GLY A 69 -4.62 19.68 0.86
N ALA A 70 -5.90 19.95 1.13
CA ALA A 70 -7.05 19.41 0.40
C ALA A 70 -6.97 17.88 0.15
N PRO A 71 -6.84 17.04 1.20
CA PRO A 71 -6.64 15.59 1.05
C PRO A 71 -7.76 14.92 0.24
N ALA A 72 -9.00 15.40 0.37
CA ALA A 72 -10.15 14.94 -0.42
C ALA A 72 -9.98 15.11 -1.95
N ALA A 73 -9.10 16.01 -2.41
CA ALA A 73 -8.82 16.19 -3.83
C ALA A 73 -7.79 15.19 -4.37
N GLN A 74 -6.99 14.55 -3.51
CA GLN A 74 -5.82 13.76 -3.91
C GLN A 74 -6.21 12.34 -4.36
N PRO A 75 -6.07 11.98 -5.66
CA PRO A 75 -6.36 10.62 -6.15
C PRO A 75 -5.49 9.57 -5.48
N VAL A 76 -4.25 9.93 -5.18
CA VAL A 76 -3.34 9.19 -4.30
C VAL A 76 -2.97 10.08 -3.11
N TYR A 77 -3.25 9.63 -1.90
CA TYR A 77 -2.94 10.37 -0.67
C TYR A 77 -1.85 9.65 0.12
N LEU A 78 -0.82 10.37 0.57
CA LEU A 78 0.24 9.82 1.42
C LEU A 78 0.08 10.34 2.85
N THR A 79 0.23 9.46 3.83
CA THR A 79 0.03 9.79 5.24
C THR A 79 0.79 8.84 6.16
N ASP A 80 1.02 9.23 7.40
CA ASP A 80 1.45 8.36 8.51
C ASP A 80 0.32 8.11 9.53
N GLU A 81 -0.86 8.70 9.29
CA GLU A 81 -2.06 8.57 10.11
C GLU A 81 -3.01 7.50 9.57
N ASP A 82 -3.96 7.04 10.39
CA ASP A 82 -4.93 5.98 10.05
C ASP A 82 -6.17 6.47 9.28
N SER A 83 -6.40 7.78 9.24
CA SER A 83 -7.58 8.38 8.61
C SER A 83 -7.64 8.16 7.08
N ASN A 84 -8.85 8.22 6.51
CA ASN A 84 -9.11 8.09 5.07
C ASN A 84 -9.79 9.34 4.46
N PRO A 85 -9.15 10.51 4.49
CA PRO A 85 -9.76 11.77 4.07
C PRO A 85 -9.97 11.87 2.56
N ASN A 86 -9.30 11.04 1.76
CA ASN A 86 -9.45 11.01 0.31
C ASN A 86 -10.43 9.93 -0.18
N GLU A 87 -11.16 9.27 0.72
CA GLU A 87 -12.11 8.20 0.39
C GLU A 87 -11.47 7.10 -0.49
N ALA A 88 -10.23 6.71 -0.16
CA ALA A 88 -9.50 5.69 -0.90
C ALA A 88 -10.25 4.36 -0.94
N ASN A 89 -10.26 3.72 -2.10
CA ASN A 89 -10.75 2.36 -2.27
C ASN A 89 -9.69 1.33 -1.88
N VAL A 90 -8.41 1.68 -2.02
CA VAL A 90 -7.27 0.82 -1.67
C VAL A 90 -6.32 1.52 -0.69
N ARG A 91 -5.99 0.82 0.39
CA ARG A 91 -4.98 1.25 1.38
C ARG A 91 -3.71 0.44 1.20
N PHE A 92 -2.59 1.11 0.93
CA PHE A 92 -1.26 0.50 0.94
C PHE A 92 -0.60 0.78 2.28
N LEU A 93 -0.23 -0.27 3.01
CA LEU A 93 0.49 -0.21 4.27
C LEU A 93 1.94 -0.59 4.00
N VAL A 94 2.85 0.35 4.22
CA VAL A 94 4.28 0.22 3.88
C VAL A 94 5.15 0.57 5.09
N ASP A 95 6.41 0.14 5.05
CA ASP A 95 7.42 0.46 6.07
C ASP A 95 7.01 0.10 7.51
N GLY A 96 6.16 -0.93 7.67
CA GLY A 96 5.66 -1.37 8.97
C GLY A 96 4.42 -0.61 9.48
N ALA A 97 3.82 0.26 8.66
CA ALA A 97 2.53 0.85 8.99
C ALA A 97 1.45 -0.22 9.22
N SER A 98 0.53 0.08 10.12
CA SER A 98 -0.57 -0.79 10.49
C SER A 98 -1.87 0.00 10.61
N LEU A 99 -2.99 -0.72 10.50
CA LEU A 99 -4.32 -0.16 10.58
C LEU A 99 -5.20 -1.15 11.36
N ASP A 100 -5.86 -0.67 12.40
CA ASP A 100 -6.69 -1.52 13.26
C ASP A 100 -8.02 -1.87 12.60
N ASP A 101 -8.68 -0.89 11.97
CA ASP A 101 -9.92 -1.06 11.23
C ASP A 101 -9.64 -1.15 9.72
N LEU A 102 -9.70 -2.36 9.18
CA LEU A 102 -9.52 -2.62 7.75
C LEU A 102 -10.80 -2.37 6.94
N GLY A 103 -11.91 -2.01 7.58
CA GLY A 103 -13.20 -1.77 6.93
C GLY A 103 -13.22 -0.55 6.02
N GLY A 104 -14.25 -0.48 5.16
CA GLY A 104 -14.48 0.67 4.26
C GLY A 104 -13.61 0.68 2.99
N TYR A 105 -12.57 -0.16 2.93
CA TYR A 105 -11.76 -0.34 1.72
C TYR A 105 -12.26 -1.52 0.89
N ALA A 106 -12.11 -1.39 -0.44
CA ALA A 106 -12.21 -2.55 -1.31
C ALA A 106 -10.99 -3.47 -1.13
N ARG A 107 -9.82 -2.90 -0.85
CA ARG A 107 -8.58 -3.65 -0.63
C ARG A 107 -7.62 -2.97 0.35
N VAL A 108 -7.02 -3.76 1.23
CA VAL A 108 -5.85 -3.36 2.01
C VAL A 108 -4.65 -4.17 1.49
N VAL A 109 -3.51 -3.52 1.28
CA VAL A 109 -2.31 -4.12 0.71
C VAL A 109 -1.14 -3.85 1.64
N HIS A 110 -0.64 -4.89 2.31
CA HIS A 110 0.63 -4.85 3.01
C HIS A 110 1.77 -5.09 2.01
N ILE A 111 2.75 -4.20 1.96
CA ILE A 111 3.99 -4.39 1.19
C ILE A 111 5.16 -4.39 2.16
N PHE A 112 5.98 -5.44 2.12
CA PHE A 112 7.08 -5.61 3.07
C PHE A 112 8.31 -6.25 2.42
N ASP A 113 9.49 -5.88 2.94
CA ASP A 113 10.77 -6.44 2.51
C ASP A 113 10.95 -7.85 3.08
N GLY A 114 11.21 -8.82 2.21
CA GLY A 114 11.50 -10.20 2.56
C GLY A 114 12.84 -10.43 3.23
N HIS A 115 13.78 -9.51 3.02
CA HIS A 115 15.11 -9.55 3.61
C HIS A 115 15.14 -8.94 5.01
N ASP A 116 14.05 -8.32 5.46
CA ASP A 116 13.88 -7.81 6.82
C ASP A 116 13.06 -8.81 7.66
N PRO A 117 13.69 -9.57 8.58
CA PRO A 117 13.00 -10.52 9.44
C PRO A 117 11.89 -9.89 10.29
N ASP A 118 12.04 -8.62 10.69
CA ASP A 118 11.06 -7.92 11.52
C ASP A 118 9.85 -7.52 10.68
N ALA A 119 10.04 -7.12 9.43
CA ALA A 119 8.94 -6.85 8.50
C ALA A 119 8.15 -8.13 8.18
N VAL A 120 8.84 -9.25 7.97
CA VAL A 120 8.20 -10.56 7.77
C VAL A 120 7.41 -10.99 9.01
N ALA A 121 7.94 -10.76 10.21
CA ALA A 121 7.23 -11.06 11.47
C ALA A 121 5.94 -10.23 11.60
N ARG A 122 6.00 -8.91 11.39
CA ARG A 122 4.83 -8.02 11.39
C ARG A 122 3.78 -8.45 10.35
N ALA A 123 4.21 -8.80 9.14
CA ALA A 123 3.31 -9.27 8.09
C ALA A 123 2.59 -10.57 8.48
N ARG A 124 3.25 -11.49 9.20
CA ARG A 124 2.62 -12.72 9.70
C ARG A 124 1.57 -12.44 10.77
N GLU A 125 1.82 -11.49 11.67
CA GLU A 125 0.86 -11.06 12.68
C GLU A 125 -0.38 -10.44 12.04
N ALA A 126 -0.19 -9.50 11.11
CA ALA A 126 -1.27 -8.89 10.34
C ALA A 126 -2.06 -9.93 9.52
N TRP A 127 -1.39 -10.93 8.93
CA TRP A 127 -2.03 -12.04 8.23
C TRP A 127 -2.93 -12.88 9.15
N ALA A 128 -2.47 -13.17 10.36
CA ALA A 128 -3.27 -13.88 11.35
C ALA A 128 -4.49 -13.05 11.76
N ALA A 129 -4.30 -11.77 12.10
CA ALA A 129 -5.37 -10.87 12.51
C ALA A 129 -6.45 -10.72 11.42
N ALA A 130 -6.06 -10.54 10.15
CA ALA A 130 -7.00 -10.43 9.04
C ALA A 130 -7.83 -11.71 8.85
N LYS A 131 -7.22 -12.90 9.02
CA LYS A 131 -7.96 -14.18 8.98
C LYS A 131 -8.89 -14.36 10.17
N ASP A 132 -8.48 -13.93 11.37
CA ASP A 132 -9.31 -14.00 12.58
C ASP A 132 -10.53 -13.08 12.47
N GLN A 133 -10.42 -11.97 11.72
CA GLN A 133 -11.53 -11.11 11.33
C GLN A 133 -12.41 -11.70 10.20
N GLY A 134 -12.06 -12.87 9.65
CA GLY A 134 -12.79 -13.53 8.58
C GLY A 134 -12.62 -12.89 7.20
N LEU A 135 -11.61 -12.03 7.02
CA LEU A 135 -11.35 -11.35 5.75
C LEU A 135 -10.71 -12.29 4.73
N SER A 136 -10.96 -12.01 3.45
CA SER A 136 -10.29 -12.71 2.35
C SER A 136 -8.83 -12.25 2.25
N VAL A 137 -7.89 -13.13 2.58
CA VAL A 137 -6.45 -12.84 2.51
C VAL A 137 -5.81 -13.51 1.29
N SER A 138 -4.81 -12.86 0.68
CA SER A 138 -3.96 -13.48 -0.35
C SER A 138 -2.51 -13.03 -0.25
N TYR A 139 -1.60 -13.95 -0.52
CA TYR A 139 -0.17 -13.78 -0.33
C TYR A 139 0.57 -13.93 -1.66
N TRP A 140 1.36 -12.92 -2.01
CA TRP A 140 2.11 -12.84 -3.25
C TRP A 140 3.57 -12.57 -2.96
N GLN A 141 4.45 -13.31 -3.63
CA GLN A 141 5.89 -13.19 -3.47
C GLN A 141 6.53 -13.05 -4.85
N GLN A 142 7.57 -12.23 -4.94
CA GLN A 142 8.35 -12.11 -6.16
C GLN A 142 9.22 -13.36 -6.40
N ASP A 143 9.35 -13.76 -7.66
CA ASP A 143 10.43 -14.66 -8.07
C ASP A 143 11.74 -13.91 -8.29
N GLU A 144 12.81 -14.65 -8.63
CA GLU A 144 14.13 -14.07 -8.92
C GLU A 144 14.11 -13.02 -10.06
N GLY A 145 13.10 -13.07 -10.93
CA GLY A 145 12.89 -12.11 -12.03
C GLY A 145 11.95 -10.96 -11.69
N GLY A 146 11.43 -10.89 -10.46
CA GLY A 146 10.49 -9.88 -10.00
C GLY A 146 9.05 -10.06 -10.47
N ARG A 147 8.69 -11.25 -10.94
CA ARG A 147 7.28 -11.58 -11.23
C ARG A 147 6.58 -12.02 -9.96
N TRP A 148 5.33 -11.59 -9.81
CA TRP A 148 4.48 -11.98 -8.69
C TRP A 148 3.95 -13.41 -8.86
N GLN A 149 4.12 -14.22 -7.82
CA GLN A 149 3.51 -15.54 -7.68
C GLN A 149 2.58 -15.55 -6.47
N GLN A 150 1.32 -15.94 -6.68
CA GLN A 150 0.43 -16.21 -5.57
C GLN A 150 0.86 -17.49 -4.86
N LYS A 151 0.98 -17.42 -3.54
CA LYS A 151 1.45 -18.51 -2.67
C LYS A 151 0.36 -19.00 -1.71
N ALA A 152 -0.60 -18.13 -1.36
CA ALA A 152 -1.81 -18.45 -0.62
C ALA A 152 -2.95 -17.48 -0.96
#